data_AF-A0A101GH80-F1
#
_entry.id   AF-A0A101GH80-F1
#
_cell.length_a   1.000
_cell.length_b   1.000
_cell.length_c   1.000
_cell.angle_alpha   90.00
_cell.angle_beta   90.00
_cell.angle_gamma   90.00
#
_symmetry.space_group_name_H-M   'P 1'
#
loop_
_entity.id
_entity.type
_entity.pdbx_description
1 polymer ?
#
loop_
_entity_poly.entity_id
_entity_poly.type
_entity_poly.pdbx_seq_one_letter_code
_entity_poly.pdbx_strand_id
1 'polypeptide(L)' 'MAEETRRVIVHVGKKTYPVLTRLDNERFQSVLEIVRENLGEVDSSVDQEERLLLACFRLAYSMDAATRKLSQALKEC' A
#
# COMPACT_ATOMS: atom_id res chain seq x y z
N MET A 1 23.84 -6.05 -0.34
CA MET A 1 24.34 -4.67 -0.24
C MET A 1 23.23 -3.83 0.38
N ALA A 2 23.51 -2.96 1.34
CA ALA A 2 22.47 -2.16 1.98
C ALA A 2 21.87 -1.21 0.94
N GLU A 3 20.55 -1.23 0.76
CA GLU A 3 19.88 -0.37 -0.21
C GLU A 3 20.04 1.10 0.21
N GLU A 4 20.59 1.94 -0.67
CA GLU A 4 20.85 3.36 -0.41
C GLU A 4 19.53 4.13 -0.28
N THR A 5 19.44 5.04 0.70
CA THR A 5 18.21 5.80 0.91
C THR A 5 18.07 6.85 -0.18
N ARG A 6 16.98 6.81 -0.94
CA ARG A 6 16.70 7.73 -2.04
C ARG A 6 15.41 8.50 -1.82
N ARG A 7 15.35 9.71 -2.38
CA ARG A 7 14.12 10.51 -2.44
C ARG A 7 13.42 10.26 -3.78
N VAL A 8 12.14 9.92 -3.73
CA VAL A 8 11.30 9.69 -4.90
C VAL A 8 10.06 10.56 -4.83
N ILE A 9 9.59 11.04 -5.98
CA ILE A 9 8.36 11.81 -6.10
C ILE A 9 7.24 10.87 -6.50
N VAL A 10 6.21 10.80 -5.67
CA VAL A 10 5.14 9.81 -5.79
C VAL A 10 3.84 10.51 -6.11
N HIS A 11 3.16 10.05 -7.14
CA HIS A 11 1.85 10.56 -7.54
C HIS A 11 0.79 9.51 -7.16
N VAL A 12 -0.06 9.86 -6.20
CA VAL A 12 -1.10 9.00 -5.64
C VAL A 12 -2.37 9.84 -5.46
N GLY A 13 -3.47 9.40 -6.08
CA GLY A 13 -4.70 10.18 -6.13
C GLY A 13 -4.48 11.54 -6.78
N LYS A 14 -4.89 12.62 -6.09
CA LYS A 14 -4.78 14.00 -6.59
C LYS A 14 -3.54 14.75 -6.07
N LYS A 15 -2.65 14.08 -5.33
CA LYS A 15 -1.50 14.71 -4.66
C LYS A 15 -0.17 14.07 -5.04
N THR A 16 0.86 14.89 -4.88
CA THR A 16 2.26 14.51 -5.09
C THR A 16 3.00 14.53 -3.76
N TYR A 17 3.68 13.43 -3.44
CA TYR A 17 4.35 13.22 -2.16
C TYR A 17 5.85 12.96 -2.38
N PRO A 18 6.74 13.74 -1.76
CA PRO A 18 8.15 13.39 -1.67
C PRO A 18 8.35 12.31 -0.61
N VAL A 19 8.80 11.13 -1.01
CA VAL A 19 9.01 9.99 -0.12
C VAL A 19 10.50 9.64 -0.05
N LEU A 20 10.99 9.38 1.15
CA LEU A 20 12.31 8.77 1.36
C LEU A 20 12.11 7.26 1.51
N THR A 21 12.80 6.48 0.69
CA THR A 21 12.70 5.03 0.71
C THR A 21 14.06 4.39 0.52
N ARG A 22 14.22 3.19 1.06
CA ARG A 22 15.35 2.30 0.76
C ARG A 22 14.98 1.27 -0.28
N LEU A 23 13.69 1.03 -0.54
CA LEU A 23 13.25 0.02 -1.50
C LEU A 23 13.90 0.24 -2.86
N ASP A 24 14.42 -0.87 -3.42
CA ASP A 24 14.79 -0.94 -4.82
C ASP A 24 13.62 -0.55 -5.74
N ASN A 25 13.92 -0.31 -7.02
CA ASN A 25 12.91 0.16 -7.96
C ASN A 25 11.73 -0.81 -8.11
N GLU A 26 12.00 -2.12 -8.19
CA GLU A 26 10.98 -3.13 -8.46
C GLU A 26 10.01 -3.24 -7.28
N ARG A 27 10.54 -3.40 -6.06
CA ARG A 27 9.74 -3.45 -4.83
C ARG A 27 8.99 -2.16 -4.60
N PHE A 28 9.61 -1.02 -4.87
CA PHE A 28 8.95 0.28 -4.73
C PHE A 28 7.76 0.41 -5.69
N GLN A 29 7.91 0.02 -6.96
CA GLN A 29 6.79 0.06 -7.92
C GLN A 29 5.67 -0.90 -7.52
N SER A 30 6.00 -2.12 -7.08
CA SER A 30 5.00 -3.08 -6.60
C SER A 30 4.21 -2.53 -5.41
N VAL A 31 4.87 -1.92 -4.42
CA VAL A 31 4.17 -1.26 -3.30
C VAL A 31 3.32 -0.09 -3.77
N LEU A 32 3.81 0.71 -4.71
CA LEU A 32 3.08 1.86 -5.24
C LEU A 32 1.81 1.44 -6.00
N GLU A 33 1.86 0.36 -6.76
CA GLU A 33 0.70 -0.22 -7.45
C GLU A 33 -0.37 -0.66 -6.45
N ILE A 34 0.02 -1.41 -5.41
CA ILE A 34 -0.90 -1.84 -4.33
C ILE A 34 -1.61 -0.64 -3.70
N VAL A 35 -0.87 0.44 -3.42
CA VAL A 35 -1.45 1.67 -2.84
C VAL A 35 -2.40 2.34 -3.81
N ARG A 36 -2.06 2.43 -5.09
CA ARG A 36 -2.91 3.04 -6.13
C ARG A 36 -4.21 2.29 -6.32
N GLU A 37 -4.15 0.96 -6.36
CA GLU A 37 -5.33 0.10 -6.46
C GLU A 37 -6.26 0.32 -5.27
N ASN A 38 -5.73 0.22 -4.05
CA ASN A 38 -6.55 0.37 -2.85
C ASN A 38 -7.14 1.76 -2.71
N LEU A 39 -6.41 2.82 -3.09
CA LEU A 39 -6.95 4.18 -3.11
C LEU A 39 -8.00 4.39 -4.20
N GLY A 40 -7.83 3.75 -5.35
CA GLY A 40 -8.75 3.80 -6.49
C GLY A 40 -10.15 3.26 -6.14
N GLU A 41 -10.22 2.35 -5.18
CA GLU A 41 -11.47 1.79 -4.69
C GLU A 41 -12.16 2.63 -3.59
N VAL A 42 -11.51 3.68 -3.08
CA VAL A 42 -12.12 4.63 -2.15
C VAL A 42 -12.75 5.79 -2.93
N ASP A 43 -13.99 6.16 -2.56
CA ASP A 43 -14.76 7.24 -3.18
C ASP A 43 -13.90 8.51 -3.37
N SER A 44 -13.89 9.02 -4.61
CA SER A 44 -13.14 10.20 -5.03
C SER A 44 -13.68 11.54 -4.51
N SER A 45 -14.89 11.55 -3.93
CA SER A 45 -15.51 12.71 -3.28
C SER A 45 -14.92 12.99 -1.89
N VAL A 46 -14.33 11.98 -1.25
CA VAL A 46 -13.66 12.06 0.05
C VAL A 46 -12.32 12.80 -0.10
N ASP A 47 -11.89 13.54 0.92
CA ASP A 47 -10.60 14.23 0.90
C ASP A 47 -9.44 13.24 0.74
N GLN A 48 -8.37 13.66 0.06
CA GLN A 48 -7.23 12.82 -0.26
C GLN A 48 -6.58 12.18 0.98
N GLU A 49 -6.44 12.90 2.10
CA GLU A 49 -5.79 12.34 3.29
C GLU A 49 -6.69 11.31 3.98
N GLU A 50 -7.99 11.57 4.04
CA GLU A 50 -8.97 10.61 4.55
C GLU A 50 -9.04 9.36 3.67
N ARG A 51 -8.98 9.52 2.34
CA ARG A 51 -8.92 8.39 1.41
C ARG A 51 -7.68 7.52 1.61
N LEU A 52 -6.52 8.14 1.85
CA LEU A 52 -5.29 7.40 2.17
C LEU A 52 -5.44 6.63 3.48
N LEU A 53 -6.04 7.23 4.51
CA LEU A 53 -6.30 6.55 5.78
C LEU A 53 -7.25 5.35 5.60
N LEU A 54 -8.33 5.51 4.82
CA LEU A 54 -9.25 4.42 4.49
C LEU A 54 -8.57 3.30 3.70
N ALA A 55 -7.71 3.65 2.73
CA ALA A 55 -6.91 2.68 2.00
C ALA A 55 -5.97 1.90 2.94
N CYS A 56 -5.37 2.55 3.93
CA CYS A 56 -4.57 1.88 4.97
C CYS A 56 -5.41 0.91 5.81
N PHE A 57 -6.63 1.29 6.22
CA PHE A 57 -7.53 0.39 6.96
C PHE A 57 -7.90 -0.85 6.16
N ARG A 58 -8.20 -0.67 4.88
CA ARG A 58 -8.51 -1.76 3.96
C ARG A 58 -7.31 -2.70 3.76
N LEU A 59 -6.10 -2.15 3.59
CA LEU A 59 -4.88 -2.93 3.47
C LEU A 59 -4.63 -3.76 4.74
N ALA A 60 -4.74 -3.14 5.92
CA ALA A 60 -4.57 -3.83 7.20
C ALA A 60 -5.59 -4.97 7.37
N TYR A 61 -6.87 -4.71 7.05
CA TYR A 61 -7.91 -5.75 7.07
C TYR A 61 -7.62 -6.88 6.09
N SER A 62 -7.18 -6.56 4.87
CA SER A 62 -6.86 -7.57 3.86
C SER A 62 -5.70 -8.47 4.28
N MET A 63 -4.67 -7.90 4.93
CA MET A 63 -3.54 -8.65 5.49
C MET A 63 -3.97 -9.56 6.64
N ASP A 64 -4.80 -9.08 7.56
CA ASP A 64 -5.34 -9.90 8.66
C ASP A 64 -6.23 -11.04 8.11
N ALA A 65 -7.13 -10.74 7.17
CA ALA A 65 -8.00 -11.72 6.54
C ALA A 65 -7.20 -12.79 5.79
N ALA A 66 -6.16 -12.41 5.05
CA ALA A 66 -5.26 -13.35 4.38
C ALA A 66 -4.53 -14.25 5.38
N THR A 67 -4.00 -13.67 6.47
CA THR A 67 -3.31 -14.42 7.53
C THR A 67 -4.23 -15.43 8.21
N ARG A 68 -5.49 -15.06 8.50
CA ARG A 68 -6.50 -15.97 9.05
C ARG A 68 -6.83 -17.12 8.10
N LYS A 69 -7.06 -16.83 6.82
CA LYS A 69 -7.33 -17.85 5.79
C LYS A 69 -6.17 -18.83 5.64
N LEU A 70 -4.94 -18.33 5.61
CA LEU A 70 -3.73 -19.17 5.57
C LEU A 70 -3.62 -20.04 6.83
N SER A 71 -3.87 -19.46 8.01
CA SER A 71 -3.84 -20.20 9.28
C SER A 71 -4.90 -21.29 9.34
N GLN A 72 -6.07 -21.07 8.72
CA GLN A 72 -7.12 -22.07 8.62
C GLN A 72 -6.72 -23.19 7.65
N ALA A 73 -6.28 -22.84 6.44
CA ALA A 73 -5.85 -23.83 5.44
C ALA A 73 -4.70 -24.72 5.94
N LEU A 74 -3.77 -24.17 6.72
CA LEU A 74 -2.67 -24.94 7.32
C LEU A 74 -3.12 -25.88 8.45
N LYS A 75 -4.28 -25.64 9.09
CA LYS A 75 -4.84 -26.55 10.11
C LYS A 75 -5.69 -27.67 9.50
N GLU A 76 -6.14 -27.50 8.27
CA GLU A 76 -6.95 -28.47 7.52
C GLU A 76 -6.08 -29.48 6.73
N CYS A 77 -4.75 -29.28 6.69
CA CYS A 77 -3.74 -30.22 6.19
C CYS A 77 -3.15 -31.07 7.34
#